data_AF-A0A392N295-F1
#
_entry.id   AF-A0A392N295-F1
#
_cell.length_a   1.000
_cell.length_b   1.000
_cell.length_c   1.000
_cell.angle_alpha   90.00
_cell.angle_beta   90.00
_cell.angle_gamma   90.00
#
_symmetry.space_group_name_H-M   'P 1'
#
loop_
_entity.id
_entity.type
_entity.pdbx_description
1 polymer ?
#
loop_
_entity_poly.entity_id
_entity_poly.type
_entity_poly.pdbx_seq_one_letter_code
_entity_poly.pdbx_strand_id
1 'polypeptide(L)'
;DGRRVLVIERDLNEPDRIVGELLQPGGYLKLIELGLEDCVEKIDAQKVFGYALFKDGKHTRLSYPLEKFHSDIAGRSFHNGRFIQRMREKASSLPK
;
A
#
# COMPACT_ATOMS: atom_id res chain seq x y z
N ASP A 1 -6.76 -22.49 4.52
CA ASP A 1 -8.21 -22.49 4.85
C ASP A 1 -9.14 -22.99 3.74
N GLY A 2 -8.72 -23.10 2.46
CA GLY A 2 -9.50 -23.78 1.41
C GLY A 2 -10.89 -23.19 1.12
N ARG A 3 -11.09 -21.90 1.41
CA ARG A 3 -12.40 -21.24 1.30
C ARG A 3 -12.73 -21.00 -0.18
N ARG A 4 -13.97 -21.31 -0.55
CA ARG A 4 -14.56 -20.85 -1.82
C ARG A 4 -15.07 -19.44 -1.62
N VAL A 5 -14.56 -18.49 -2.41
CA VAL A 5 -14.83 -17.06 -2.25
C VAL A 5 -15.43 -16.52 -3.54
N LEU A 6 -16.58 -15.84 -3.43
CA LEU A 6 -17.15 -15.04 -4.49
C LEU A 6 -17.01 -13.56 -4.11
N VAL A 7 -16.38 -12.78 -4.99
CA VAL A 7 -16.28 -11.33 -4.85
C VAL A 7 -17.21 -10.69 -5.88
N ILE A 8 -18.08 -9.80 -5.43
CA ILE A 8 -18.98 -9.01 -6.28
C ILE A 8 -18.56 -7.56 -6.12
N GLU A 9 -18.16 -6.93 -7.23
CA GLU A 9 -17.81 -5.52 -7.31
C GLU A 9 -18.65 -4.89 -8.42
N ARG A 10 -19.10 -3.65 -8.21
CA ARG A 10 -19.93 -2.92 -9.18
C ARG A 10 -19.13 -2.53 -10.42
N ASP A 11 -17.85 -2.17 -10.25
CA ASP A 11 -16.95 -1.81 -11.35
C ASP A 11 -15.53 -2.35 -11.13
N LEU A 12 -15.10 -3.23 -12.05
CA LEU A 12 -13.78 -3.86 -12.06
C LEU A 12 -12.70 -3.04 -12.80
N ASN A 13 -13.06 -1.91 -13.40
CA ASN A 13 -12.10 -0.99 -13.98
C ASN A 13 -11.23 -0.33 -12.88
N GLU A 14 -10.08 0.21 -13.30
CA GLU A 14 -9.20 0.95 -12.40
C GLU A 14 -9.94 2.13 -11.74
N PRO A 15 -10.04 2.17 -10.40
CA PRO A 15 -10.70 3.29 -9.72
C PRO A 15 -9.90 4.59 -9.86
N ASP A 16 -10.57 5.66 -10.28
CA ASP A 16 -10.02 7.03 -10.29
C ASP A 16 -10.52 7.81 -9.06
N ARG A 17 -9.65 7.97 -8.05
CA ARG A 17 -9.97 8.67 -6.79
C ARG A 17 -8.71 9.06 -6.01
N ILE A 18 -8.84 10.10 -5.20
CA ILE A 18 -7.76 10.66 -4.36
C ILE A 18 -7.54 9.93 -3.03
N VAL A 19 -8.44 9.01 -2.66
CA VAL A 19 -8.41 8.35 -1.34
C VAL A 19 -7.52 7.11 -1.37
N GLY A 20 -6.77 6.88 -0.28
CA GLY A 20 -5.99 5.65 -0.10
C GLY A 20 -4.69 5.61 -0.92
N GLU A 21 -4.04 6.76 -1.11
CA GLU A 21 -2.77 6.88 -1.86
C GLU A 21 -1.52 6.84 -0.97
N LEU A 22 -1.67 6.62 0.34
CA LEU A 22 -0.57 6.45 1.28
C LEU A 22 -0.83 5.28 2.23
N LEU A 23 -0.02 4.24 2.09
CA LEU A 23 0.05 3.10 2.99
C LEU A 23 1.11 3.35 4.07
N GLN A 24 0.71 3.32 5.33
CA GLN A 24 1.62 3.47 6.47
C GLN A 24 2.60 2.28 6.56
N PRO A 25 3.78 2.44 7.20
CA PRO A 25 4.75 1.35 7.35
C PRO A 25 4.15 0.06 7.94
N GLY A 26 3.29 0.18 8.96
CA GLY A 26 2.60 -0.98 9.55
C GLY A 26 1.62 -1.66 8.59
N GLY A 27 1.00 -0.91 7.69
CA GLY A 27 0.15 -1.46 6.64
C GLY A 27 0.97 -2.23 5.59
N TYR A 28 2.12 -1.70 5.19
CA TYR A 28 3.04 -2.40 4.30
C TYR A 28 3.61 -3.68 4.94
N LEU A 29 4.01 -3.60 6.22
CA LEU A 29 4.41 -4.78 6.99
C LEU A 29 3.32 -5.85 6.98
N LYS A 30 2.04 -5.43 7.12
CA LYS A 30 0.93 -6.37 7.07
C LYS A 30 0.73 -7.00 5.69
N LEU A 31 0.98 -6.28 4.60
CA LEU A 31 0.97 -6.88 3.26
C LEU A 31 2.03 -7.96 3.11
N ILE A 32 3.24 -7.75 3.63
CA ILE A 32 4.32 -8.75 3.62
C ILE A 32 3.90 -10.00 4.40
N GLU A 33 3.34 -9.83 5.61
CA GLU A 33 2.85 -10.96 6.41
C GLU A 33 1.75 -11.78 5.70
N LEU A 34 1.01 -11.14 4.79
CA LEU A 34 -0.05 -11.77 4.00
C LEU A 34 0.42 -12.30 2.63
N GLY A 35 1.69 -12.08 2.24
CA GLY A 35 2.22 -12.45 0.93
C GLY A 35 1.65 -11.60 -0.23
N LEU A 36 1.34 -10.33 0.05
CA LEU A 36 0.70 -9.38 -0.85
C LEU A 36 1.58 -8.15 -1.16
N GLU A 37 2.84 -8.15 -0.74
CA GLU A 37 3.80 -7.06 -0.93
C GLU A 37 4.07 -6.78 -2.42
N ASP A 38 3.97 -7.77 -3.29
CA ASP A 38 4.12 -7.61 -4.74
C ASP A 38 3.00 -6.76 -5.38
N CYS A 39 1.93 -6.48 -4.63
CA CYS A 39 0.85 -5.60 -5.09
C CYS A 39 1.23 -4.12 -5.08
N VAL A 40 2.30 -3.73 -4.39
CA VAL A 40 2.84 -2.35 -4.46
C VAL A 40 4.03 -2.23 -5.44
N GLU A 41 4.43 -3.32 -6.09
CA GLU A 41 5.47 -3.31 -7.11
C GLU A 41 4.90 -2.98 -8.49
N LYS A 42 5.76 -2.40 -9.36
CA LYS A 42 5.44 -2.06 -10.77
C LYS A 42 4.28 -1.07 -10.94
N ILE A 43 3.83 -0.41 -9.87
CA ILE A 43 2.81 0.65 -9.91
C ILE A 43 3.39 2.05 -9.66
N ASP A 44 4.71 2.17 -9.73
CA ASP A 44 5.46 3.40 -9.42
C ASP A 44 5.27 3.87 -7.96
N ALA A 45 5.16 2.91 -7.03
CA ALA A 45 5.03 3.22 -5.61
C ALA A 45 6.30 3.85 -5.04
N GLN A 46 6.14 4.96 -4.34
CA GLN A 46 7.21 5.71 -3.71
C GLN A 46 7.39 5.30 -2.25
N LYS A 47 8.64 5.09 -1.81
CA LYS A 47 8.92 4.86 -0.39
C LYS A 47 8.75 6.17 0.40
N VAL A 48 8.02 6.09 1.50
CA VAL A 48 7.79 7.23 2.40
C VAL A 48 8.45 6.95 3.74
N PHE A 49 9.43 7.77 4.11
CA PHE A 49 10.26 7.55 5.32
C PHE A 49 9.79 8.34 6.55
N GLY A 50 8.77 9.18 6.40
CA GLY A 50 8.24 10.03 7.44
C GLY A 50 7.58 11.28 6.84
N TYR A 51 7.43 12.31 7.66
CA TYR A 51 6.79 13.57 7.28
C TYR A 51 7.72 14.76 7.52
N ALA A 52 7.56 15.79 6.71
CA ALA A 52 8.05 17.13 7.05
C ALA A 52 6.84 17.94 7.55
N LEU A 53 6.98 18.58 8.71
CA LEU A 53 5.97 19.47 9.28
C LEU A 53 6.44 20.91 9.14
N PHE A 54 5.57 21.77 8.64
CA PHE A 54 5.81 23.21 8.49
C PHE A 54 4.72 23.96 9.24
N LYS A 55 5.10 24.90 10.11
CA LYS A 55 4.16 25.73 10.85
C LYS A 55 4.84 27.04 11.25
N ASP A 56 4.20 28.17 10.93
CA ASP A 56 4.63 29.52 11.36
C ASP A 56 6.11 29.83 11.07
N GLY A 57 6.57 29.48 9.86
CA GLY A 57 7.98 29.66 9.43
C GLY A 57 8.98 28.66 10.05
N LYS A 58 8.53 27.78 10.95
CA LYS A 58 9.33 26.69 11.52
C LYS A 58 9.07 25.40 10.74
N HIS A 59 10.09 24.54 10.69
CA HIS A 59 9.96 23.21 10.12
C HIS A 59 10.66 22.15 10.98
N THR A 60 10.16 20.93 10.90
CA THR A 60 10.82 19.75 11.47
C THR A 60 10.55 18.54 10.60
N ARG A 61 11.42 17.53 10.69
CA ARG A 61 11.26 16.24 10.03
C ARG A 61 10.94 15.18 11.07
N LEU A 62 9.83 14.49 10.88
CA LEU A 62 9.42 13.35 11.69
C LEU A 62 9.67 12.08 10.88
N SER A 63 10.78 11.40 11.17
CA SER A 63 11.06 10.08 10.62
C SER A 63 10.18 9.01 11.28
N TYR A 64 9.78 7.99 10.53
CA TYR A 64 9.11 6.84 11.12
C TYR A 64 10.08 6.06 12.05
N PRO A 65 9.61 5.55 13.22
CA PRO A 65 10.44 4.80 14.17
C PRO A 65 10.61 3.35 13.72
N LEU A 66 11.53 3.10 12.78
CA LEU A 66 11.67 1.81 12.08
C LEU A 66 12.97 1.07 12.41
N GLU A 67 13.68 1.47 13.47
CA GLU A 67 15.03 0.97 13.82
C GLU A 67 15.07 -0.54 14.10
N LYS A 68 13.93 -1.12 14.50
CA LYS A 68 13.78 -2.55 14.80
C LYS A 68 13.33 -3.40 13.60
N PHE A 69 13.10 -2.78 12.45
CA PHE A 69 12.55 -3.45 11.27
C PHE A 69 13.60 -3.54 10.16
N HIS A 70 13.34 -4.41 9.18
CA HIS A 70 14.17 -4.50 7.98
C HIS A 70 14.20 -3.15 7.23
N SER A 71 15.32 -2.83 6.58
CA SER A 71 15.55 -1.55 5.91
C SER A 71 14.56 -1.23 4.78
N ASP A 72 13.90 -2.26 4.24
CA ASP A 72 12.86 -2.09 3.22
C ASP A 72 11.49 -1.65 3.78
N ILE A 73 11.28 -1.80 5.09
CA ILE A 73 10.05 -1.36 5.75
C ILE A 73 10.05 0.17 5.75
N ALA A 74 9.09 0.73 5.02
CA ALA A 74 8.78 2.15 4.96
C ALA A 74 7.32 2.30 4.49
N GLY A 75 6.75 3.49 4.58
CA GLY A 75 5.47 3.76 3.95
C GLY A 75 5.56 3.57 2.43
N ARG A 76 4.41 3.45 1.76
CA ARG A 76 4.31 3.40 0.30
C ARG A 76 3.25 4.39 -0.15
N SER A 77 3.60 5.33 -1.02
CA SER A 77 2.63 6.16 -1.72
C SER A 77 2.48 5.71 -3.15
N PHE A 78 1.28 5.74 -3.71
CA PHE A 78 0.97 5.25 -5.05
C PHE A 78 -0.38 5.78 -5.52
N HIS A 79 -0.65 5.70 -6.82
CA HIS A 79 -2.02 5.85 -7.33
C HIS A 79 -2.91 4.71 -6.81
N ASN A 80 -4.01 5.07 -6.15
CA ASN A 80 -4.89 4.07 -5.52
C ASN A 80 -5.43 3.06 -6.53
N GLY A 81 -5.82 3.53 -7.72
CA GLY A 81 -6.36 2.69 -8.78
C GLY A 81 -5.45 1.53 -9.13
N ARG A 82 -4.17 1.82 -9.39
CA ARG A 82 -3.15 0.82 -9.71
C ARG A 82 -2.97 -0.21 -8.59
N PHE A 83 -2.92 0.22 -7.33
CA PHE A 83 -2.83 -0.71 -6.19
C PHE A 83 -4.04 -1.64 -6.11
N ILE A 84 -5.26 -1.11 -6.30
CA ILE A 84 -6.48 -1.92 -6.30
C ILE A 84 -6.47 -2.91 -7.47
N GLN A 85 -6.01 -2.53 -8.66
CA GLN A 85 -5.90 -3.45 -9.79
C GLN A 85 -4.92 -4.60 -9.49
N ARG A 86 -3.74 -4.32 -8.91
CA ARG A 86 -2.80 -5.37 -8.51
C ARG A 86 -3.40 -6.35 -7.50
N MET A 87 -4.15 -5.84 -6.52
CA MET A 87 -4.85 -6.68 -5.53
C MET A 87 -5.93 -7.56 -6.18
N ARG A 88 -6.69 -7.01 -7.13
CA ARG A 88 -7.71 -7.75 -7.91
C ARG A 88 -7.08 -8.82 -8.78
N GLU A 89 -6.01 -8.50 -9.51
CA GLU A 89 -5.24 -9.45 -10.31
C GLU A 89 -4.75 -10.61 -9.46
N LYS A 90 -4.12 -10.31 -8.32
CA LYS A 90 -3.61 -11.31 -7.38
C LYS A 90 -4.72 -12.23 -6.88
N ALA A 91 -5.84 -11.67 -6.43
CA ALA A 91 -6.99 -12.45 -5.97
C ALA A 91 -7.57 -13.33 -7.09
N SER A 92 -7.66 -12.81 -8.32
CA SER A 92 -8.22 -13.54 -9.47
C SER A 92 -7.34 -14.67 -10.00
N SER A 93 -6.02 -14.62 -9.73
CA SER A 93 -5.08 -15.68 -10.09
C SER A 93 -5.17 -16.92 -9.19
N LEU A 94 -5.91 -16.83 -8.07
CA LEU A 94 -6.09 -17.95 -7.16
C LEU A 94 -7.03 -19.00 -7.77
N PRO A 95 -6.84 -20.30 -7.43
CA PRO A 95 -7.75 -21.35 -7.86
C PRO A 95 -9.20 -21.10 -7.44
N LYS A 96 -10.14 -21.54 -8.29
CA LYS A 96 -11.59 -21.49 -8.03
C LYS A 96 -12.05 -22.68 -7.19
#